data_AF-T1BGW4-F1
#
_entry.id   AF-T1BGW4-F1
#
_cell.length_a   1.000
_cell.length_b   1.000
_cell.length_c   1.000
_cell.angle_alpha   90.00
_cell.angle_beta   90.00
_cell.angle_gamma   90.00
#
_symmetry.space_group_name_H-M   'P 1'
#
loop_
_entity.id
_entity.type
_entity.pdbx_description
1 polymer ?
#
loop_
_entity_poly.entity_id
_entity_poly.type
_entity_poly.pdbx_seq_one_letter_code
_entity_poly.pdbx_strand_id
1 'polypeptide(L)'
;MSNPADLLLIDGAAKELRLPGLRANFADYLEAAKRDNWSHSHLLAEVLRAELDLRDTRRSGRLLTEAKIPRAKLLSEFDLALSA
;
A
#
# COMPACT_ATOMS: atom_id res chain seq x y z
N MET A 1 11.30 -20.76 -10.61
CA MET A 1 9.91 -21.14 -10.31
C MET A 1 9.72 -20.97 -8.81
N SER A 2 8.79 -20.13 -8.36
CA SER A 2 8.59 -19.92 -6.92
C SER A 2 7.97 -21.18 -6.32
N ASN A 3 8.56 -21.72 -5.25
CA ASN A 3 8.01 -22.90 -4.58
C ASN A 3 6.72 -22.48 -3.85
N PRO A 4 5.60 -23.23 -3.94
CA PRO A 4 4.40 -22.93 -3.16
C PRO A 4 4.65 -22.87 -1.65
N ALA A 5 5.66 -23.57 -1.14
CA ALA A 5 6.08 -23.47 0.26
C ALA A 5 6.59 -22.06 0.63
N ASP A 6 7.29 -21.39 -0.29
CA ASP A 6 7.83 -20.04 -0.05
C ASP A 6 6.68 -19.02 0.07
N LEU A 7 5.62 -19.19 -0.74
CA LEU A 7 4.44 -18.31 -0.69
C LEU A 7 3.70 -18.43 0.65
N LEU A 8 3.59 -19.64 1.20
CA LEU A 8 2.98 -19.88 2.50
C LEU A 8 3.81 -19.27 3.64
N LEU A 9 5.14 -19.40 3.56
CA LEU A 9 6.03 -18.78 4.53
C LEU A 9 5.93 -17.25 4.49
N ILE A 10 5.83 -16.68 3.30
CA ILE A 10 5.66 -15.23 3.12
C ILE A 10 4.32 -14.75 3.67
N ASP A 11 3.21 -15.46 3.44
CA ASP A 11 1.90 -15.11 4.03
C ASP A 11 1.94 -15.16 5.57
N GLY A 12 2.56 -16.20 6.13
CA GLY A 12 2.76 -16.36 7.57
C GLY A 12 3.58 -15.22 8.18
N ALA A 13 4.74 -14.93 7.58
CA ALA A 13 5.62 -13.85 8.02
C ALA A 13 4.98 -12.46 7.86
N ALA A 14 4.25 -12.23 6.77
CA ALA A 14 3.53 -10.98 6.53
C ALA A 14 2.46 -10.74 7.59
N LYS A 15 1.77 -11.80 8.03
CA LYS A 15 0.80 -11.74 9.12
C LYS A 15 1.46 -11.39 10.45
N GLU A 16 2.58 -12.02 10.78
CA GLU A 16 3.32 -11.82 12.03
C GLU A 16 3.92 -10.39 12.12
N LEU A 17 4.51 -9.92 11.02
CA LEU A 17 5.10 -8.59 10.91
C LEU A 17 4.07 -7.47 10.69
N ARG A 18 2.78 -7.80 10.60
CA ARG A 18 1.67 -6.87 10.33
C ARG A 18 1.91 -6.07 9.04
N LEU A 19 2.14 -6.77 7.95
CA LEU A 19 2.33 -6.24 6.59
C LEU A 19 1.08 -6.53 5.72
N PRO A 20 -0.06 -5.87 5.97
CA PRO A 20 -1.33 -6.15 5.28
C PRO A 20 -1.33 -5.83 3.79
N GLY A 21 -0.55 -4.85 3.32
CA GLY A 21 -0.45 -4.50 1.91
C GLY A 21 0.35 -5.53 1.13
N LEU A 22 1.50 -5.95 1.69
CA LEU A 22 2.28 -7.07 1.17
C LEU A 22 1.40 -8.32 1.10
N ARG A 23 0.73 -8.67 2.20
CA ARG A 23 -0.10 -9.88 2.27
C ARG A 23 -1.19 -9.95 1.20
N ALA A 24 -1.82 -8.81 0.89
CA ALA A 24 -2.92 -8.77 -0.08
C ALA A 24 -2.43 -8.88 -1.52
N ASN A 25 -1.27 -8.30 -1.84
CA ASN A 25 -0.88 -8.02 -3.23
C ASN A 25 0.40 -8.75 -3.67
N PHE A 26 1.05 -9.54 -2.79
CA PHE A 26 2.35 -10.15 -3.08
C PHE A 26 2.36 -11.05 -4.33
N ALA A 27 1.29 -11.81 -4.55
CA ALA A 27 1.15 -12.64 -5.75
C ALA A 27 1.15 -11.81 -7.03
N ASP A 28 0.46 -10.66 -7.04
CA ASP A 28 0.39 -9.76 -8.18
C ASP A 28 1.76 -9.12 -8.47
N TYR A 29 2.52 -8.76 -7.43
CA TYR A 29 3.89 -8.27 -7.59
C TYR A 29 4.84 -9.32 -8.17
N LEU A 30 4.67 -10.60 -7.81
CA LEU A 30 5.45 -11.68 -8.41
C LEU A 30 5.13 -11.88 -9.89
N GLU A 31 3.86 -11.80 -10.28
CA GLU A 31 3.46 -11.88 -11.68
C GLU A 31 3.94 -10.66 -12.48
N ALA A 32 3.85 -9.46 -11.91
CA ALA A 32 4.40 -8.25 -12.51
C ALA A 32 5.92 -8.34 -12.70
N ALA A 33 6.64 -8.80 -11.67
CA ALA A 33 8.08 -8.98 -11.74
C ALA A 33 8.53 -9.98 -12.81
N LYS A 34 7.76 -11.06 -13.01
CA LYS A 34 8.01 -12.01 -14.11
C LYS A 34 7.74 -11.40 -15.47
N ARG A 35 6.63 -10.67 -15.62
CA ARG A 35 6.24 -10.04 -16.89
C ARG A 35 7.23 -8.96 -17.31
N ASP A 36 7.64 -8.13 -16.36
CA ASP A 36 8.43 -6.93 -16.61
C ASP A 36 9.94 -7.16 -16.34
N ASN A 37 10.33 -8.42 -16.11
CA ASN A 37 11.70 -8.89 -15.85
C ASN A 37 12.43 -8.10 -14.76
N TRP A 38 11.75 -7.89 -13.63
CA TRP A 38 12.28 -7.11 -12.52
C TRP A 38 13.45 -7.82 -11.83
N SER A 39 14.41 -7.03 -11.35
CA SER A 39 15.41 -7.53 -10.42
C SER A 39 14.77 -7.83 -9.06
N HIS A 40 15.37 -8.76 -8.30
CA HIS A 40 14.93 -9.07 -6.94
C HIS A 40 14.91 -7.84 -6.01
N SER A 41 15.86 -6.91 -6.21
CA SER A 41 15.90 -5.65 -5.47
C SER A 41 14.76 -4.71 -5.84
N HIS A 42 14.37 -4.66 -7.12
CA HIS A 42 13.25 -3.83 -7.56
C HIS A 42 11.91 -4.37 -7.04
N LEU A 43 11.70 -5.69 -7.12
CA LEU A 43 10.54 -6.35 -6.52
C LEU A 43 10.42 -6.01 -5.03
N LEU A 44 11.50 -6.14 -4.26
CA LEU A 44 11.49 -5.84 -2.83
C LEU A 44 11.18 -4.37 -2.57
N ALA A 45 11.76 -3.45 -3.35
CA ALA A 45 11.51 -2.02 -3.23
C ALA A 45 10.04 -1.68 -3.50
N GLU A 46 9.43 -2.25 -4.54
CA GLU A 46 8.03 -2.01 -4.91
C GLU A 46 7.05 -2.51 -3.85
N VAL A 47 7.29 -3.72 -3.34
CA VAL A 47 6.47 -4.31 -2.28
C VAL A 47 6.55 -3.47 -1.00
N LEU A 48 7.75 -3.03 -0.60
CA LEU A 48 7.92 -2.20 0.59
C LEU A 48 7.33 -0.80 0.41
N ARG A 49 7.45 -0.20 -0.78
CA ARG A 49 6.85 1.10 -1.10
C ARG A 49 5.33 1.04 -0.94
N ALA A 50 4.69 0.04 -1.53
CA ALA A 50 3.23 -0.11 -1.44
C ALA A 50 2.74 -0.31 0.00
N GLU A 51 3.51 -1.03 0.83
CA GLU A 51 3.20 -1.20 2.25
C GLU A 51 3.29 0.13 3.02
N LEU A 52 4.31 0.94 2.74
CA LEU A 52 4.46 2.28 3.33
C LEU A 52 3.31 3.20 2.92
N ASP A 53 2.97 3.23 1.63
CA ASP A 53 1.87 4.05 1.10
C ASP A 53 0.53 3.68 1.75
N LEU A 54 0.27 2.39 1.97
CA LEU A 54 -0.94 1.94 2.67
C LEU A 54 -0.95 2.40 4.14
N ARG A 55 0.20 2.35 4.82
CA ARG A 55 0.33 2.80 6.21
C ARG A 55 0.17 4.31 6.34
N ASP A 56 0.74 5.07 5.42
CA ASP A 56 0.60 6.52 5.37
C ASP A 56 -0.83 6.92 5.06
N THR A 57 -1.48 6.27 4.09
CA THR A 57 -2.91 6.47 3.81
C THR A 57 -3.77 6.22 5.06
N ARG A 58 -3.55 5.11 5.77
CA ARG A 58 -4.26 4.78 7.02
C ARG A 58 -3.93 5.74 8.17
N ARG A 59 -2.70 6.23 8.24
CA ARG A 59 -2.27 7.22 9.23
C ARG A 59 -2.97 8.55 8.97
N SER A 60 -2.94 9.04 7.73
CA SER A 60 -3.62 10.26 7.31
C SER A 60 -5.13 10.20 7.55
N GLY A 61 -5.79 9.08 7.20
CA GLY A 61 -7.21 8.90 7.46
C GLY A 61 -7.58 8.89 8.95
N ARG A 62 -6.74 8.27 9.79
CA ARG A 62 -6.91 8.31 11.26
C ARG A 62 -6.74 9.72 11.80
N LEU A 63 -5.68 10.42 11.40
CA LEU A 63 -5.43 11.81 11.82
C LEU A 63 -6.56 12.74 11.40
N LEU A 64 -7.10 12.58 10.19
CA LEU A 64 -8.25 13.35 9.71
C LEU A 64 -9.51 13.09 10.55
N THR A 65 -9.76 11.82 10.89
CA THR A 65 -10.91 11.41 11.73
C THR A 65 -10.77 11.93 13.16
N GLU A 66 -9.58 11.81 13.75
CA GLU A 66 -9.27 12.29 15.10
C GLU A 66 -9.33 13.81 15.21
N ALA A 67 -8.92 14.52 14.15
CA ALA A 67 -8.94 15.98 14.10
C ALA A 67 -10.37 16.57 14.07
N LYS A 68 -11.43 15.74 13.91
CA LYS A 68 -12.85 16.14 13.87
C LYS A 68 -13.09 17.37 12.99
N ILE A 69 -12.34 17.47 11.89
CA ILE A 69 -12.43 18.62 11.00
C ILE A 69 -13.82 18.58 10.35
N PRO A 70 -14.63 19.66 10.47
CA PRO A 70 -15.90 19.74 9.77
C PRO A 70 -15.67 19.53 8.27
N ARG A 71 -16.44 18.62 7.65
CA ARG A 71 -16.27 18.18 6.23
C ARG A 71 -16.04 19.34 5.25
N ALA A 72 -16.73 20.46 5.46
CA ALA A 72 -16.63 21.71 4.69
C ALA A 72 -15.23 22.37 4.63
N LYS A 73 -14.20 21.80 5.27
CA LYS A 73 -12.80 22.28 5.21
C LYS A 73 -11.88 21.35 4.41
N LEU A 74 -12.38 20.32 3.73
CA LEU A 74 -11.56 19.50 2.83
C LEU A 74 -11.38 20.21 1.48
N LEU A 75 -10.14 20.23 0.97
CA LEU A 75 -9.78 20.85 -0.30
C LEU A 75 -10.51 20.24 -1.51
N SER A 76 -10.95 18.97 -1.39
CA SER A 76 -11.75 18.27 -2.40
C SER A 76 -13.20 18.75 -2.50
N GLU A 77 -13.71 19.43 -1.47
CA GLU A 77 -15.04 20.06 -1.44
C GLU A 77 -14.97 21.57 -1.75
N PHE A 78 -13.76 22.12 -1.89
CA PHE A 78 -13.56 23.53 -2.26
C PHE A 78 -13.80 23.71 -3.75
N ASP A 79 -14.83 24.47 -4.10
CA ASP A 79 -15.07 24.89 -5.48
C ASP A 79 -14.07 26.00 -5.85
N LEU A 80 -12.90 25.59 -6.36
CA LEU A 80 -11.84 26.49 -6.80
C LEU A 80 -12.22 27.30 -8.05
N ALA A 81 -13.34 26.98 -8.71
CA ALA A 81 -13.83 27.75 -9.85
C ALA A 81 -14.48 29.09 -9.44
N LEU A 82 -14.73 29.31 -8.15
CA LEU A 82 -15.32 30.56 -7.63
C LEU A 82 -14.28 31.65 -7.28
N SER A 83 -12.99 31.35 -7.35
CA SER A 83 -11.92 32.33 -7.12
C SER A 83 -11.52 32.97 -8.45
N ALA A 84 -12.29 33.99 -8.85
CA ALA A 84 -11.97 34.90 -9.95
C ALA A 84 -10.68 35.70 -9.71
#